data_AF-A0A8B8FAT5-F1
#
_entry.id   AF-A0A8B8FAT5-F1
#
_cell.length_a   1.000
_cell.length_b   1.000
_cell.length_c   1.000
_cell.angle_alpha   90.00
_cell.angle_beta   90.00
_cell.angle_gamma   90.00
#
_symmetry.space_group_name_H-M   'P 1'
#
loop_
_entity.id
_entity.type
_entity.pdbx_description
1 polymer ?
#
loop_
_entity_poly.entity_id
_entity_poly.type
_entity_poly.pdbx_seq_one_letter_code
_entity_poly.pdbx_strand_id
1 'polypeptide(L)'
;MISTKHDSTTTDLQIRGKTVKKPKVVVDYNIGKSSIVLSDQMSSYSNPLRRSQKWYRKVTLDALLNISVVNALVLFQAVTSSKLSITDFRAQLVEQLIKKESIPENIPETHKLVKSNRSKCSKCYAKMVIAKGRTFAQKHVNKTFTKCFLCDKYFCMNCFFEEHKFVKK
;
A
#
# COMPACT_ATOMS: atom_id res chain seq x y z
N MET A 1 13.09 -47.60 9.42
CA MET A 1 12.41 -46.39 9.91
C MET A 1 12.04 -46.64 11.36
N ILE A 2 12.30 -45.70 12.26
CA ILE A 2 11.96 -45.85 13.68
C ILE A 2 10.66 -45.10 13.94
N SER A 3 9.70 -45.72 14.62
CA SER A 3 8.45 -45.08 15.00
C SER A 3 7.97 -45.55 16.36
N THR A 4 7.35 -44.65 17.12
CA THR A 4 6.70 -44.92 18.40
C THR A 4 5.20 -45.20 18.26
N LYS A 5 4.64 -45.06 17.05
CA LYS A 5 3.19 -45.17 16.78
C LYS A 5 2.82 -46.30 15.83
N HIS A 6 3.71 -46.65 14.90
CA HIS A 6 3.38 -47.57 13.82
C HIS A 6 3.82 -48.99 14.17
N ASP A 7 2.92 -49.95 13.97
CA ASP A 7 3.22 -51.39 14.02
C ASP A 7 3.85 -51.87 12.70
N SER A 8 4.23 -53.15 12.64
CA SER A 8 4.81 -53.84 11.47
C SER A 8 3.85 -54.02 10.28
N THR A 9 2.80 -53.20 10.18
CA THR A 9 1.78 -53.28 9.13
C THR A 9 2.29 -52.76 7.78
N THR A 10 1.81 -53.37 6.70
CA THR A 10 2.10 -52.97 5.31
C THR A 10 0.82 -52.52 4.62
N THR A 11 0.96 -51.57 3.71
CA THR A 11 -0.11 -51.04 2.87
C THR A 11 0.20 -51.30 1.40
N ASP A 12 -0.82 -51.73 0.67
CA ASP A 12 -0.77 -51.86 -0.78
C ASP A 12 -0.95 -50.49 -1.43
N LEU A 13 0.01 -50.09 -2.26
CA LEU A 13 -0.02 -48.84 -3.00
C LEU A 13 0.02 -49.10 -4.49
N GLN A 14 -0.81 -48.37 -5.25
CA GLN A 14 -0.71 -48.34 -6.71
C GLN A 14 0.34 -47.33 -7.13
N ILE A 15 1.44 -47.80 -7.71
CA ILE A 15 2.54 -46.96 -8.20
C ILE A 15 2.81 -47.33 -9.66
N ARG A 16 2.60 -46.37 -10.57
CA ARG A 16 2.86 -46.54 -12.02
C ARG A 16 2.17 -47.79 -12.60
N GLY A 17 0.91 -48.03 -12.21
CA GLY A 17 0.11 -49.17 -12.67
C GLY A 17 0.47 -50.52 -12.04
N LYS A 18 1.34 -50.56 -11.01
CA LYS A 18 1.69 -51.78 -10.27
C LYS A 18 1.31 -51.65 -8.80
N THR A 19 0.74 -52.71 -8.24
CA THR A 19 0.54 -52.84 -6.79
C THR A 19 1.88 -53.13 -6.10
N VAL A 20 2.31 -52.24 -5.22
CA VAL A 20 3.56 -52.37 -4.45
C VAL A 20 3.22 -52.32 -2.96
N LYS A 21 3.64 -53.34 -2.21
CA LYS A 21 3.55 -53.35 -0.74
C LYS A 21 4.64 -52.49 -0.14
N LYS A 22 4.26 -51.50 0.67
CA LYS A 22 5.20 -50.69 1.46
C LYS A 22 4.80 -50.70 2.94
N PRO A 23 5.76 -50.63 3.87
CA PRO A 23 5.43 -50.47 5.29
C PRO A 23 4.63 -49.18 5.50
N LYS A 24 3.55 -49.24 6.29
CA LYS A 24 2.68 -48.09 6.54
C LYS A 24 3.46 -46.89 7.08
N VAL A 25 4.40 -47.17 7.98
CA VAL A 25 5.32 -46.19 8.56
C VAL A 25 6.08 -45.35 7.52
N VAL A 26 6.47 -45.96 6.39
CA VAL A 26 7.19 -45.26 5.31
C VAL A 26 6.25 -44.36 4.51
N VAL A 27 5.01 -44.80 4.30
CA VAL A 27 3.99 -44.03 3.58
C VAL A 27 3.65 -42.77 4.37
N ASP A 28 3.33 -42.92 5.65
CA ASP A 28 2.92 -41.82 6.52
C ASP A 28 4.07 -40.81 6.72
N TYR A 29 5.31 -41.28 6.80
CA TYR A 29 6.49 -40.39 6.81
C TYR A 29 6.65 -39.59 5.54
N ASN A 30 6.50 -40.21 4.38
CA ASN A 30 6.63 -39.50 3.10
C ASN A 30 5.54 -38.44 2.95
N ILE A 31 4.31 -38.73 3.41
CA ILE A 31 3.22 -37.75 3.45
C ILE A 31 3.61 -36.58 4.37
N GLY A 32 4.03 -36.84 5.61
CA GLY A 32 4.41 -35.77 6.53
C GLY A 32 5.60 -34.93 6.06
N LYS A 33 6.60 -35.55 5.45
CA LYS A 33 7.78 -34.87 4.88
C LYS A 33 7.42 -33.98 3.69
N SER A 34 6.42 -34.36 2.90
CA SER A 34 6.07 -33.70 1.64
C SER A 34 5.75 -32.21 1.81
N SER A 35 5.09 -31.82 2.89
CA SER A 35 4.72 -30.42 3.15
C SER A 35 5.93 -29.51 3.32
N ILE A 36 6.95 -29.98 4.04
CA ILE A 36 8.20 -29.23 4.26
C ILE A 36 8.95 -29.08 2.93
N VAL A 37 9.05 -30.16 2.16
CA VAL A 37 9.69 -30.16 0.84
C VAL A 37 8.99 -29.20 -0.11
N LEU A 38 7.66 -29.20 -0.11
CA LEU A 38 6.87 -28.31 -0.96
C LEU A 38 7.09 -26.84 -0.58
N SER A 39 7.09 -26.51 0.72
CA SER A 39 7.35 -25.14 1.18
C SER A 39 8.75 -24.65 0.78
N ASP A 40 9.77 -25.50 0.91
CA ASP A 40 11.14 -25.19 0.51
C ASP A 40 11.24 -24.99 -1.01
N GLN A 41 10.57 -25.86 -1.78
CA GLN A 41 10.47 -25.75 -3.23
C GLN A 41 9.81 -24.41 -3.63
N MET A 42 8.68 -24.04 -3.02
CA MET A 42 7.98 -22.77 -3.26
C MET A 42 8.84 -21.54 -2.94
N SER A 43 9.62 -21.62 -1.86
CA SER A 43 10.61 -20.60 -1.49
C SER A 43 11.67 -20.43 -2.60
N SER A 44 12.22 -21.54 -3.10
CA SER A 44 13.30 -21.55 -4.10
C SER A 44 12.95 -20.94 -5.46
N TYR A 45 11.68 -20.96 -5.87
CA TYR A 45 11.24 -20.49 -7.20
C TYR A 45 11.47 -19.00 -7.45
N SER A 46 11.74 -18.20 -6.42
CA SER A 46 12.21 -16.82 -6.59
C SER A 46 13.04 -16.44 -5.37
N ASN A 47 14.36 -16.50 -5.53
CA ASN A 47 15.29 -16.16 -4.46
C ASN A 47 15.69 -14.67 -4.51
N PRO A 48 15.26 -13.84 -3.54
CA PRO A 48 15.65 -12.44 -3.47
C PRO A 48 17.06 -12.24 -2.92
N LEU A 49 17.72 -13.30 -2.45
CA LEU A 49 19.06 -13.23 -1.89
C LEU A 49 20.07 -12.79 -2.96
N ARG A 50 20.93 -11.85 -2.55
CA ARG A 50 22.08 -11.38 -3.31
C ARG A 50 23.36 -11.69 -2.56
N ARG A 51 24.48 -11.73 -3.27
CA ARG A 51 25.80 -11.91 -2.64
C ARG A 51 26.01 -10.79 -1.62
N SER A 52 26.22 -11.16 -0.36
CA SER A 52 26.48 -10.24 0.74
C SER A 52 27.51 -10.83 1.69
N GLN A 53 28.39 -9.98 2.23
CA GLN A 53 29.38 -10.36 3.24
C GLN A 53 28.73 -10.64 4.61
N LYS A 54 27.59 -10.01 4.90
CA LYS A 54 26.90 -10.12 6.19
C LYS A 54 25.87 -11.25 6.14
N TRP A 55 26.18 -12.37 6.79
CA TRP A 55 25.35 -13.60 6.75
C TRP A 55 23.92 -13.38 7.29
N TYR A 56 23.77 -12.57 8.35
CA TYR A 56 22.47 -12.33 8.98
C TYR A 56 21.48 -11.66 8.02
N ARG A 57 21.96 -10.82 7.09
CA ARG A 57 21.10 -10.20 6.07
C ARG A 57 20.44 -11.23 5.18
N LYS A 58 21.12 -12.36 4.91
CA LYS A 58 20.52 -13.44 4.14
C LYS A 58 19.36 -14.08 4.91
N VAL A 59 19.58 -14.40 6.18
CA VAL A 59 18.53 -14.98 7.04
C VAL A 59 17.32 -14.06 7.15
N THR A 60 17.55 -12.77 7.40
CA THR A 60 16.46 -11.79 7.51
C THR A 60 15.69 -11.64 6.19
N LEU A 61 16.39 -11.52 5.06
CA LEU A 61 15.74 -11.38 3.75
C LEU A 61 14.99 -12.63 3.34
N ASP A 62 15.54 -13.81 3.61
CA ASP A 62 14.87 -15.09 3.32
C ASP A 62 13.60 -15.26 4.16
N ALA A 63 13.69 -14.98 5.47
CA ALA A 63 12.52 -15.02 6.34
C ALA A 63 11.43 -14.01 5.92
N LEU A 64 11.83 -12.79 5.58
CA LEU A 64 10.90 -11.70 5.24
C LEU A 64 10.32 -11.79 3.83
N LEU A 65 11.03 -12.34 2.84
CA LEU A 65 10.59 -12.29 1.44
C LEU A 65 10.21 -13.64 0.87
N ASN A 66 10.68 -14.74 1.45
CA ASN A 66 10.30 -16.08 1.03
C ASN A 66 9.30 -16.69 1.99
N ILE A 67 9.69 -16.87 3.27
CA ILE A 67 8.84 -17.56 4.25
C ILE A 67 7.52 -16.80 4.45
N SER A 68 7.59 -15.47 4.64
CA SER A 68 6.39 -14.65 4.83
C SER A 68 5.43 -14.72 3.63
N VAL A 69 5.96 -14.72 2.41
CA VAL A 69 5.17 -14.70 1.16
C VAL A 69 4.52 -16.05 0.92
N VAL A 70 5.22 -17.16 1.20
CA VAL A 70 4.64 -18.50 1.14
C VAL A 70 3.50 -18.62 2.16
N ASN A 71 3.71 -18.16 3.39
CA ASN A 71 2.66 -18.16 4.42
C ASN A 71 1.46 -17.28 4.03
N ALA A 72 1.71 -16.09 3.47
CA ALA A 72 0.66 -15.21 2.98
C ALA A 72 -0.14 -15.85 1.83
N LEU A 73 0.51 -16.56 0.92
CA LEU A 73 -0.17 -17.32 -0.13
C LEU A 73 -1.06 -18.42 0.45
N VAL A 74 -0.56 -19.20 1.43
CA VAL A 74 -1.35 -20.25 2.08
C VAL A 74 -2.61 -19.66 2.73
N LEU A 75 -2.47 -18.54 3.43
CA LEU A 75 -3.61 -17.82 4.01
C LEU A 75 -4.57 -17.31 2.95
N PHE A 76 -4.05 -16.70 1.87
CA PHE A 76 -4.86 -16.18 0.77
C PHE A 76 -5.69 -17.28 0.09
N GLN A 77 -5.07 -18.43 -0.17
CA GLN A 77 -5.74 -19.60 -0.75
C GLN A 77 -6.79 -20.16 0.20
N ALA A 78 -6.51 -20.19 1.51
CA ALA A 78 -7.46 -20.68 2.51
C ALA A 78 -8.71 -19.79 2.61
N VAL A 79 -8.56 -18.46 2.54
CA VAL A 79 -9.67 -17.50 2.63
C VAL A 79 -10.47 -17.42 1.33
N THR A 80 -9.78 -17.35 0.19
CA THR A 80 -10.41 -17.08 -1.11
C THR A 80 -10.84 -18.36 -1.83
N SER A 81 -10.43 -19.53 -1.35
CA SER A 81 -10.61 -20.83 -2.03
C SER A 81 -10.07 -20.88 -3.47
N SER A 82 -9.22 -19.91 -3.84
CA SER A 82 -8.60 -19.81 -5.15
C SER A 82 -7.28 -20.57 -5.18
N LYS A 83 -7.02 -21.32 -6.27
CA LYS A 83 -5.71 -21.93 -6.50
C LYS A 83 -4.86 -20.98 -7.32
N LEU A 84 -3.85 -20.39 -6.69
CA LEU A 84 -2.94 -19.43 -7.31
C LEU A 84 -1.50 -19.90 -7.16
N SER A 85 -0.70 -19.78 -8.23
CA SER A 85 0.71 -20.20 -8.17
C SER A 85 1.55 -19.21 -7.36
N ILE A 86 2.66 -19.66 -6.77
CA ILE A 86 3.54 -18.77 -6.00
C ILE A 86 4.15 -17.66 -6.88
N THR A 87 4.37 -17.92 -8.17
CA THR A 87 4.89 -16.94 -9.12
C THR A 87 3.86 -15.85 -9.43
N ASP A 88 2.61 -16.23 -9.67
CA ASP A 88 1.54 -15.27 -9.95
C ASP A 88 1.22 -14.43 -8.71
N PHE A 89 1.25 -15.04 -7.53
CA PHE A 89 1.02 -14.35 -6.27
C PHE A 89 2.08 -13.28 -6.03
N ARG A 90 3.35 -13.64 -6.24
CA ARG A 90 4.47 -12.70 -6.16
C ARG A 90 4.32 -11.55 -7.16
N ALA A 91 3.91 -11.83 -8.40
CA ALA A 91 3.69 -10.80 -9.42
C ALA A 91 2.60 -9.80 -9.00
N GLN A 92 1.45 -10.30 -8.54
CA GLN A 92 0.35 -9.46 -8.05
C GLN A 92 0.75 -8.65 -6.81
N LEU A 93 1.48 -9.27 -5.88
CA LEU A 93 1.98 -8.60 -4.68
C LEU A 93 2.94 -7.45 -5.03
N VAL A 94 3.85 -7.66 -5.98
CA VAL A 94 4.75 -6.60 -6.46
C VAL A 94 3.96 -5.49 -7.15
N GLU A 95 2.97 -5.83 -7.98
CA GLU A 95 2.12 -4.83 -8.64
C GLU A 95 1.38 -3.96 -7.62
N GLN A 96 0.84 -4.56 -6.56
CA GLN A 96 0.17 -3.82 -5.48
C GLN A 96 1.15 -2.96 -4.67
N LEU A 97 2.35 -3.46 -4.37
CA LEU A 97 3.36 -2.67 -3.65
C LEU A 97 3.92 -1.50 -4.46
N ILE A 98 3.95 -1.61 -5.79
CA ILE A 98 4.41 -0.54 -6.69
C ILE A 98 3.31 0.49 -6.94
N LYS A 99 2.04 0.07 -6.93
CA LYS A 99 0.90 1.00 -7.02
C LYS A 99 0.93 1.93 -5.81
N LYS A 100 1.53 3.11 -6.01
CA LYS A 100 1.32 4.25 -5.12
C LYS A 100 -0.16 4.56 -5.19
N GLU A 101 -0.90 4.20 -4.15
CA GLU A 101 -2.11 4.94 -3.84
C GLU A 101 -1.68 6.41 -3.83
N SER A 102 -2.28 7.23 -4.70
CA SER A 102 -2.24 8.66 -4.50
C SER A 102 -2.93 8.86 -3.16
N ILE A 103 -2.18 8.82 -2.07
CA ILE A 103 -2.58 9.47 -0.83
C ILE A 103 -3.00 10.83 -1.33
N PRO A 104 -4.29 11.22 -1.23
CA PRO A 104 -4.65 12.57 -1.61
C PRO A 104 -3.74 13.46 -0.80
N GLU A 105 -2.78 14.12 -1.45
CA GLU A 105 -1.93 15.10 -0.81
C GLU A 105 -2.92 15.99 -0.08
N ASN A 106 -2.77 16.02 1.24
CA ASN A 106 -3.63 16.77 2.13
C ASN A 106 -3.80 18.15 1.51
N ILE A 107 -4.96 18.39 0.87
CA ILE A 107 -5.25 19.61 0.12
C ILE A 107 -4.89 20.71 1.10
N PRO A 108 -4.03 21.69 0.76
CA PRO A 108 -3.56 22.61 1.77
C PRO A 108 -4.77 23.34 2.37
N GLU A 109 -5.21 22.93 3.57
CA GLU A 109 -6.31 23.53 4.35
C GLU A 109 -6.01 24.99 4.75
N THR A 110 -4.87 25.51 4.30
CA THR A 110 -4.37 26.82 4.66
C THR A 110 -4.66 27.79 3.53
N HIS A 111 -5.46 28.82 3.84
CA HIS A 111 -5.63 29.97 2.96
C HIS A 111 -4.26 30.60 2.72
N LYS A 112 -3.87 30.75 1.45
CA LYS A 112 -2.64 31.42 1.04
C LYS A 112 -2.95 32.41 -0.08
N LEU A 113 -2.28 33.57 -0.06
CA LEU A 113 -2.32 34.52 -1.16
C LEU A 113 -1.38 34.07 -2.28
N VAL A 114 -1.92 33.91 -3.49
CA VAL A 114 -1.18 33.56 -4.71
C VAL A 114 -1.32 34.70 -5.71
N LYS A 115 -0.25 34.96 -6.48
CA LYS A 115 -0.27 35.97 -7.55
C LYS A 115 -1.26 35.57 -8.65
N SER A 116 -2.03 36.52 -9.14
CA SER A 116 -3.02 36.35 -10.21
C SER A 116 -3.25 37.69 -10.93
N ASN A 117 -4.19 37.70 -11.87
CA ASN A 117 -4.59 38.89 -12.61
C ASN A 117 -5.06 40.01 -11.68
N ARG A 118 -4.94 41.25 -12.13
CA ARG A 118 -5.34 42.41 -11.34
C ARG A 118 -6.87 42.47 -11.23
N SER A 119 -7.40 42.36 -10.02
CA SER A 119 -8.85 42.48 -9.78
C SER A 119 -9.16 43.24 -8.49
N LYS A 120 -10.42 43.58 -8.27
CA LYS A 120 -10.88 44.38 -7.13
C LYS A 120 -10.84 43.54 -5.86
N CYS A 121 -10.32 44.10 -4.77
CA CYS A 121 -10.36 43.41 -3.48
C CYS A 121 -11.81 43.24 -3.00
N SER A 122 -12.22 42.01 -2.72
CA SER A 122 -13.60 41.63 -2.39
C SER A 122 -14.11 42.35 -1.13
N LYS A 123 -13.27 42.41 -0.07
CA LYS A 123 -13.64 43.06 1.19
C LYS A 123 -13.65 44.58 1.11
N CYS A 124 -12.66 45.19 0.45
CA CYS A 124 -12.67 46.64 0.22
C CYS A 124 -13.89 47.06 -0.59
N TYR A 125 -14.27 46.26 -1.59
CA TYR A 125 -15.46 46.51 -2.38
C TYR A 125 -16.71 46.47 -1.52
N ALA A 126 -16.90 45.42 -0.71
CA ALA A 126 -18.02 45.31 0.22
C ALA A 126 -18.10 46.50 1.20
N LYS A 127 -16.98 46.87 1.85
CA LYS A 127 -16.91 48.02 2.77
C LYS A 127 -17.33 49.33 2.08
N MET A 128 -16.89 49.55 0.83
CA MET A 128 -17.24 50.78 0.11
C MET A 128 -18.63 50.80 -0.50
N VAL A 129 -19.18 49.64 -0.88
CA VAL A 129 -20.58 49.54 -1.31
C VAL A 129 -21.50 49.96 -0.16
N ILE A 130 -21.21 49.53 1.06
CA ILE A 130 -21.97 49.90 2.26
C ILE A 130 -21.85 51.41 2.55
N ALA A 131 -20.65 51.99 2.41
CA ALA A 131 -20.43 53.39 2.78
C ALA A 131 -20.96 54.40 1.74
N LYS A 132 -20.81 54.12 0.44
CA LYS A 132 -21.01 55.12 -0.64
C LYS A 132 -21.75 54.58 -1.87
N GLY A 133 -22.25 53.34 -1.81
CA GLY A 133 -22.99 52.72 -2.90
C GLY A 133 -22.13 52.05 -3.98
N ARG A 134 -22.80 51.28 -4.84
CA ARG A 134 -22.17 50.39 -5.84
C ARG A 134 -21.35 51.14 -6.90
N THR A 135 -21.89 52.22 -7.44
CA THR A 135 -21.27 53.02 -8.52
C THR A 135 -19.96 53.64 -8.06
N PHE A 136 -19.94 54.18 -6.84
CA PHE A 136 -18.75 54.75 -6.22
C PHE A 136 -17.67 53.67 -5.98
N ALA A 137 -18.06 52.52 -5.41
CA ALA A 137 -17.15 51.43 -5.09
C ALA A 137 -16.48 50.84 -6.34
N GLN A 138 -17.18 50.73 -7.47
CA GLN A 138 -16.59 50.18 -8.70
C GLN A 138 -15.43 51.01 -9.24
N LYS A 139 -15.46 52.34 -9.04
CA LYS A 139 -14.44 53.28 -9.53
C LYS A 139 -13.25 53.43 -8.58
N HIS A 140 -13.50 53.44 -7.27
CA HIS A 140 -12.49 53.82 -6.28
C HIS A 140 -11.87 52.65 -5.50
N VAL A 141 -12.34 51.41 -5.70
CA VAL A 141 -11.84 50.28 -4.91
C VAL A 141 -10.41 49.88 -5.26
N ASN A 142 -9.65 49.59 -4.20
CA ASN A 142 -8.31 49.04 -4.30
C ASN A 142 -8.32 47.74 -5.11
N LYS A 143 -7.49 47.70 -6.16
CA LYS A 143 -7.25 46.53 -6.99
C LYS A 143 -5.96 45.83 -6.55
N THR A 144 -5.96 44.51 -6.47
CA THR A 144 -4.86 43.68 -5.99
C THR A 144 -4.49 42.62 -7.03
N PHE A 145 -3.23 42.18 -7.00
CA PHE A 145 -2.69 41.11 -7.85
C PHE A 145 -2.67 39.75 -7.13
N THR A 146 -3.38 39.65 -6.01
CA THR A 146 -3.31 38.49 -5.12
C THR A 146 -4.71 37.96 -4.87
N LYS A 147 -4.89 36.65 -5.05
CA LYS A 147 -6.12 35.92 -4.72
C LYS A 147 -5.85 34.83 -3.68
N CYS A 148 -6.83 34.55 -2.84
CA CYS A 148 -6.76 33.41 -1.93
C CYS A 148 -6.90 32.12 -2.75
N PHE A 149 -5.98 31.17 -2.57
CA PHE A 149 -5.99 29.89 -3.27
C PHE A 149 -7.27 29.08 -3.01
N LEU A 150 -7.73 29.03 -1.76
CA LEU A 150 -8.90 28.24 -1.37
C LEU A 150 -10.23 28.95 -1.66
N CYS A 151 -10.32 30.26 -1.40
CA CYS A 151 -11.57 31.01 -1.57
C CYS A 151 -11.82 31.47 -3.00
N ASP A 152 -10.82 31.38 -3.88
CA ASP A 152 -10.78 31.95 -5.24
C ASP A 152 -11.27 33.41 -5.32
N LYS A 153 -10.99 34.19 -4.27
CA LYS A 153 -11.37 35.61 -4.14
C LYS A 153 -10.13 36.49 -4.04
N TYR A 154 -10.22 37.67 -4.64
CA TYR A 154 -9.16 38.67 -4.60
C TYR A 154 -9.17 39.43 -3.27
N PHE A 155 -8.00 39.54 -2.65
CA PHE A 155 -7.82 40.25 -1.37
C PHE A 155 -6.58 41.12 -1.39
N CYS A 156 -6.66 42.25 -0.67
CA CYS A 156 -5.50 43.02 -0.24
C CYS A 156 -4.81 42.32 0.93
N MET A 157 -3.52 42.58 1.17
CA MET A 157 -2.79 41.94 2.29
C MET A 157 -3.55 42.10 3.61
N ASN A 158 -3.93 43.33 3.98
CA ASN A 158 -4.67 43.60 5.21
C ASN A 158 -6.02 42.87 5.26
N CYS A 159 -6.75 42.90 4.16
CA CYS A 159 -8.07 42.29 4.01
C CYS A 159 -8.02 40.76 4.15
N PHE A 160 -6.93 40.16 3.68
CA PHE A 160 -6.71 38.72 3.79
C PHE A 160 -6.51 38.30 5.24
N PHE A 161 -5.69 39.03 6.00
CA PHE A 161 -5.46 38.76 7.43
C PHE A 161 -6.71 39.03 8.29
N GLU A 162 -7.57 39.98 7.90
CA GLU A 162 -8.83 40.22 8.61
C GLU A 162 -9.87 39.09 8.39
N GLU A 163 -9.91 38.47 7.21
CA GLU A 163 -10.90 37.43 6.85
C GLU A 163 -10.45 36.02 7.24
N HIS A 164 -9.15 35.74 7.14
CA HIS A 164 -8.60 34.42 7.38
C HIS A 164 -7.83 34.47 8.70
N LYS A 165 -8.52 34.13 9.80
CA LYS A 165 -7.86 33.96 11.10
C LYS A 165 -6.89 32.79 10.99
N PHE A 166 -5.61 33.05 11.24
CA PHE A 166 -4.62 32.00 11.37
C PHE A 166 -4.95 31.20 12.63
N VAL A 167 -5.46 29.98 12.45
CA VAL A 167 -5.44 29.00 13.53
C VAL A 167 -3.97 28.61 13.69
N LYS A 168 -3.32 29.11 14.75
CA LYS A 168 -2.01 28.59 15.15
C LYS A 168 -2.23 27.11 15.52
N LYS A 169 -1.65 26.21 14.74
CA LYS A 169 -1.42 24.81 15.16
C LYS A 169 -0.37 24.80 16.26
#